data_AF-A0A1I8I0H3-F1
#
_entry.id   AF-A0A1I8I0H3-F1
#
_cell.length_a   1.000
_cell.length_b   1.000
_cell.length_c   1.000
_cell.angle_alpha   90.00
_cell.angle_beta   90.00
_cell.angle_gamma   90.00
#
_symmetry.space_group_name_H-M   'P 1'
#
loop_
_entity.id
_entity.type
_entity.pdbx_description
1 polymer ?
#
loop_
_entity_poly.entity_id
_entity_poly.type
_entity_poly.pdbx_seq_one_letter_code
_entity_poly.pdbx_strand_id
1 'polypeptide(L)'
;MQQLQSMFEQVPKLCQRLAGRTLPLDKFAARRSQRWLEQSGRLILPGLELLIVWGVCHLIEPDCLAGRFLPAVQAESDRLDEQQRERELQPQGRKRDSHPEDDRALVLLLKAICLRRLGKRWAFQAEQCLLEVTDTLSGRVHRDRHVIAWAWLELAGLQTESGRAAEARASLQSCLGSRKISLEARIHMKAHAMAQELRTS
;
A
#
# COMPACT_ATOMS: atom_id res chain seq x y z
N MET A 1 -21.21 -15.59 4.14
CA MET A 1 -19.84 -16.04 3.79
C MET A 1 -19.77 -16.73 2.43
N GLN A 2 -20.59 -17.76 2.14
CA GLN A 2 -20.56 -18.48 0.86
C GLN A 2 -20.80 -17.59 -0.38
N GLN A 3 -21.71 -16.62 -0.31
CA GLN A 3 -21.94 -15.67 -1.40
C GLN A 3 -20.71 -14.80 -1.71
N LEU A 4 -20.03 -14.28 -0.70
CA LEU A 4 -18.80 -13.49 -0.87
C LEU A 4 -17.70 -14.33 -1.51
N GLN A 5 -17.52 -15.56 -1.03
CA GLN A 5 -16.54 -16.48 -1.63
C GLN A 5 -16.83 -16.71 -3.12
N SER A 6 -18.09 -16.98 -3.49
CA SER A 6 -18.48 -17.15 -4.89
C SER A 6 -18.22 -15.88 -5.73
N MET A 7 -18.50 -14.70 -5.17
CA MET A 7 -18.21 -13.43 -5.86
C MET A 7 -16.71 -13.24 -6.10
N PHE A 8 -15.89 -13.51 -5.09
CA PHE A 8 -14.43 -13.42 -5.19
C PHE A 8 -13.88 -14.42 -6.23
N GLU A 9 -14.35 -15.66 -6.24
CA GLU A 9 -14.00 -16.68 -7.25
C GLU A 9 -14.36 -16.27 -8.69
N GLN A 10 -15.36 -15.41 -8.87
CA GLN A 10 -15.75 -14.89 -10.18
C GLN A 10 -14.87 -13.73 -10.67
N VAL A 11 -14.23 -12.95 -9.78
CA VAL A 11 -13.45 -11.76 -10.16
C VAL A 11 -12.45 -12.01 -11.30
N PRO A 12 -11.62 -13.08 -11.28
CA PRO A 12 -10.69 -13.34 -12.38
C PRO A 12 -11.38 -13.60 -13.73
N LYS A 13 -12.61 -14.11 -13.72
CA LYS A 13 -13.41 -14.41 -14.92
C LYS A 13 -14.03 -13.15 -15.54
N LEU A 14 -14.20 -12.09 -14.74
CA LEU A 14 -14.76 -10.81 -15.16
C LEU A 14 -13.70 -9.84 -15.72
N CYS A 15 -12.42 -10.17 -15.56
CA CYS A 15 -11.31 -9.33 -16.00
C CYS A 15 -11.31 -9.15 -17.52
N GLN A 16 -11.35 -7.89 -17.95
CA GLN A 16 -11.33 -7.53 -19.35
C GLN A 16 -9.91 -7.49 -19.91
N ARG A 17 -9.79 -7.78 -21.20
CA ARG A 17 -8.53 -7.69 -21.95
C ARG A 17 -8.66 -6.62 -23.02
N LEU A 18 -7.70 -5.70 -23.07
CA LEU A 18 -7.54 -4.74 -24.15
C LEU A 18 -6.26 -5.07 -24.90
N ALA A 19 -6.35 -5.20 -26.24
CA ALA A 19 -5.23 -5.60 -27.10
C ALA A 19 -4.49 -6.86 -26.58
N GLY A 20 -5.25 -7.87 -26.14
CA GLY A 20 -4.70 -9.13 -25.63
C GLY A 20 -4.09 -9.06 -24.22
N ARG A 21 -4.03 -7.90 -23.58
CA ARG A 21 -3.49 -7.71 -22.22
C ARG A 21 -4.60 -7.41 -21.23
N THR A 22 -4.54 -8.02 -20.05
CA THR A 22 -5.44 -7.67 -18.93
C THR A 22 -5.12 -6.26 -18.44
N LEU A 23 -6.17 -5.48 -18.18
CA LEU A 23 -6.02 -4.14 -17.62
C LEU A 23 -5.28 -4.17 -16.27
N PRO A 24 -4.42 -3.18 -15.95
CA PRO A 24 -3.68 -3.18 -14.68
C PRO A 24 -4.57 -3.22 -13.44
N LEU A 25 -5.74 -2.55 -13.48
CA LEU A 25 -6.72 -2.54 -12.39
C LEU A 25 -7.40 -3.90 -12.24
N ASP A 26 -7.87 -4.50 -13.32
CA ASP A 26 -8.46 -5.84 -13.33
C ASP A 26 -7.47 -6.89 -12.82
N LYS A 27 -6.20 -6.81 -13.25
CA LYS A 27 -5.13 -7.68 -12.75
C LYS A 27 -4.90 -7.49 -11.26
N PHE A 28 -4.97 -6.26 -10.75
CA PHE A 28 -4.87 -5.96 -9.33
C PHE A 28 -6.07 -6.53 -8.56
N ALA A 29 -7.30 -6.32 -9.04
CA ALA A 29 -8.52 -6.85 -8.45
C ALA A 29 -8.53 -8.38 -8.40
N ALA A 30 -8.10 -9.06 -9.48
CA ALA A 30 -7.95 -10.52 -9.50
C ALA A 30 -6.94 -11.01 -8.46
N ARG A 31 -5.78 -10.35 -8.32
CA ARG A 31 -4.76 -10.69 -7.32
C ARG A 31 -5.28 -10.51 -5.89
N ARG A 32 -5.98 -9.40 -5.62
CA ARG A 32 -6.61 -9.14 -4.31
C ARG A 32 -7.69 -10.18 -4.02
N SER A 33 -8.45 -10.58 -5.04
CA SER A 33 -9.46 -11.61 -4.88
C SER A 33 -8.86 -12.97 -4.50
N GLN A 34 -7.83 -13.41 -5.23
CA GLN A 34 -7.10 -14.64 -4.92
C GLN A 34 -6.51 -14.59 -3.50
N ARG A 35 -5.94 -13.45 -3.10
CA ARG A 35 -5.41 -13.27 -1.75
C ARG A 35 -6.49 -13.43 -0.68
N TRP A 36 -7.68 -12.87 -0.88
CA TRP A 36 -8.80 -13.02 0.05
C TRP A 36 -9.19 -14.49 0.24
N LEU A 37 -9.24 -15.26 -0.86
CA LEU A 37 -9.52 -16.70 -0.83
C LEU A 37 -8.43 -17.49 -0.08
N GLU A 38 -7.16 -17.15 -0.32
CA GLU A 38 -6.02 -17.79 0.36
C GLU A 38 -5.93 -17.45 1.85
N GLN A 39 -6.40 -16.26 2.25
CA GLN A 39 -6.37 -15.77 3.62
C GLN A 39 -7.69 -16.01 4.38
N SER A 40 -8.47 -17.01 3.95
CA SER A 40 -9.73 -17.42 4.61
C SER A 40 -10.72 -16.26 4.82
N GLY A 41 -10.80 -15.38 3.84
CA GLY A 41 -11.76 -14.27 3.83
C GLY A 41 -11.23 -12.94 4.35
N ARG A 42 -9.90 -12.78 4.44
CA ARG A 42 -9.26 -11.58 4.99
C ARG A 42 -8.53 -10.75 3.93
N LEU A 43 -8.62 -9.42 4.06
CA LEU A 43 -7.76 -8.43 3.41
C LEU A 43 -7.56 -7.24 4.37
N ILE A 44 -6.39 -6.59 4.31
CA ILE A 44 -6.13 -5.35 5.05
C ILE A 44 -6.82 -4.20 4.34
N LEU A 45 -7.85 -3.63 4.99
CA LEU A 45 -8.54 -2.38 4.59
C LEU A 45 -8.69 -2.18 3.07
N PRO A 46 -9.27 -3.15 2.33
CA PRO A 46 -9.26 -3.14 0.86
C PRO A 46 -9.96 -1.92 0.26
N GLY A 47 -10.93 -1.33 0.98
CA GLY A 47 -11.57 -0.08 0.56
C GLY A 47 -10.62 1.11 0.57
N LEU A 48 -9.83 1.29 1.63
CA LEU A 48 -8.86 2.39 1.72
C LEU A 48 -7.72 2.21 0.71
N GLU A 49 -7.26 0.98 0.52
CA GLU A 49 -6.29 0.67 -0.53
C GLU A 49 -6.80 1.05 -1.93
N LEU A 50 -8.07 0.75 -2.23
CA LEU A 50 -8.67 1.08 -3.52
C LEU A 50 -8.74 2.60 -3.76
N LEU A 51 -9.00 3.40 -2.72
CA LEU A 51 -8.98 4.86 -2.80
C LEU A 51 -7.59 5.39 -3.19
N ILE A 52 -6.51 4.75 -2.71
CA ILE A 52 -5.13 5.08 -3.08
C ILE A 52 -4.87 4.70 -4.53
N VAL A 53 -5.26 3.48 -4.92
CA VAL A 53 -5.10 2.96 -6.28
C VAL A 53 -5.84 3.83 -7.30
N TRP A 54 -7.02 4.35 -6.96
CA TRP A 54 -7.76 5.29 -7.80
C TRP A 54 -7.26 6.74 -7.70
N GLY A 55 -6.39 7.04 -6.75
CA GLY A 55 -5.84 8.38 -6.56
C GLY A 55 -6.84 9.38 -5.96
N VAL A 56 -7.94 8.90 -5.38
CA VAL A 56 -9.04 9.71 -4.85
C VAL A 56 -8.96 9.94 -3.35
N CYS A 57 -7.91 9.45 -2.67
CA CYS A 57 -7.71 9.74 -1.25
C CYS A 57 -7.76 11.24 -0.96
N HIS A 58 -7.29 12.09 -1.88
CA HIS A 58 -7.34 13.55 -1.75
C HIS A 58 -8.75 14.13 -1.53
N LEU A 59 -9.79 13.41 -1.92
CA LEU A 59 -11.20 13.78 -1.78
C LEU A 59 -11.81 13.40 -0.42
N ILE A 60 -11.09 12.66 0.43
CA ILE A 60 -11.59 12.27 1.76
C ILE A 60 -11.48 13.48 2.69
N GLU A 61 -12.61 13.86 3.30
CA GLU A 61 -12.68 14.89 4.33
C GLU A 61 -11.77 14.57 5.53
N PRO A 62 -11.00 15.54 6.07
CA PRO A 62 -10.10 15.32 7.19
C PRO A 62 -10.76 14.67 8.42
N ASP A 63 -12.00 15.05 8.74
CA ASP A 63 -12.75 14.49 9.87
C ASP A 63 -13.10 13.01 9.66
N CYS A 64 -13.44 12.62 8.42
CA CYS A 64 -13.68 11.23 8.07
C CYS A 64 -12.38 10.41 8.14
N LEU A 65 -11.28 10.99 7.68
CA LEU A 65 -9.96 10.38 7.73
C LEU A 65 -9.50 10.15 9.18
N ALA A 66 -9.63 11.16 10.04
CA ALA A 66 -9.26 11.10 11.45
C ALA A 66 -10.21 10.22 12.27
N GLY A 67 -11.52 10.29 12.01
CA GLY A 67 -12.54 9.61 12.82
C GLY A 67 -12.83 8.16 12.42
N ARG A 68 -12.52 7.75 11.18
CA ARG A 68 -12.83 6.39 10.69
C ARG A 68 -11.61 5.65 10.16
N PHE A 69 -10.91 6.24 9.20
CA PHE A 69 -9.84 5.53 8.50
C PHE A 69 -8.59 5.33 9.36
N LEU A 70 -8.10 6.38 10.02
CA LEU A 70 -6.90 6.27 10.86
C LEU A 70 -7.10 5.31 12.05
N PRO A 71 -8.25 5.32 12.78
CA PRO A 71 -8.52 4.31 13.80
C PRO A 71 -8.58 2.88 13.25
N ALA A 72 -9.18 2.68 12.07
CA ALA A 72 -9.20 1.36 11.43
C ALA A 72 -7.79 0.87 11.04
N VAL A 73 -6.95 1.77 10.53
CA VAL A 73 -5.53 1.48 10.25
C VAL A 73 -4.77 1.14 11.53
N GLN A 74 -5.01 1.88 12.61
CA GLN A 74 -4.38 1.61 13.90
C GLN A 74 -4.81 0.25 14.47
N ALA A 75 -6.09 -0.08 14.39
CA ALA A 75 -6.61 -1.38 14.84
C ALA A 75 -5.97 -2.55 14.07
N GLU A 76 -5.80 -2.45 12.75
CA GLU A 76 -5.09 -3.49 11.98
C GLU A 76 -3.60 -3.53 12.31
N SER A 77 -2.96 -2.39 12.60
CA SER A 77 -1.57 -2.35 13.07
C SER A 77 -1.41 -3.09 14.40
N ASP A 78 -2.25 -2.78 15.39
CA ASP A 78 -2.20 -3.39 16.72
C ASP A 78 -2.47 -4.90 16.63
N ARG A 79 -3.38 -5.31 15.75
CA ARG A 79 -3.68 -6.71 15.49
C ARG A 79 -2.49 -7.47 14.89
N LEU A 80 -1.75 -6.85 13.97
CA LEU A 80 -0.55 -7.45 13.39
C LEU A 80 0.57 -7.56 14.43
N ASP A 81 0.73 -6.54 15.29
CA ASP A 81 1.72 -6.55 16.36
C ASP A 81 1.42 -7.66 17.38
N GLU A 82 0.15 -7.86 17.75
CA GLU A 82 -0.27 -8.96 18.62
C GLU A 82 -0.03 -10.32 17.97
N GLN A 83 -0.41 -10.47 16.68
CA GLN A 83 -0.12 -11.68 15.91
C GLN A 83 1.38 -11.98 15.82
N GLN A 84 2.23 -10.96 15.79
CA GLN A 84 3.68 -11.14 15.80
C GLN A 84 4.16 -11.63 17.17
N ARG A 85 3.71 -11.02 18.28
CA ARG A 85 4.05 -11.45 19.64
C ARG A 85 3.62 -12.88 19.92
N GLU A 86 2.40 -13.25 19.51
CA GLU A 86 1.91 -14.63 19.61
C GLU A 86 2.83 -15.62 18.88
N ARG A 87 3.35 -15.26 17.70
CA ARG A 87 4.28 -16.09 16.92
C ARG A 87 5.63 -16.26 17.60
N GLU A 88 6.14 -15.19 18.21
CA GLU A 88 7.41 -15.22 18.96
C GLU A 88 7.30 -16.12 20.20
N LEU A 89 6.13 -16.11 20.85
CA LEU A 89 5.84 -16.94 22.04
C LEU A 89 5.53 -18.41 21.69
N GLN A 90 4.93 -18.68 20.52
CA GLN A 90 4.49 -20.03 20.12
C GLN A 90 4.88 -20.37 18.67
N PRO A 91 6.17 -20.67 18.41
CA PRO A 91 6.66 -20.89 17.04
C PRO A 91 6.09 -22.12 16.31
N GLN A 92 5.42 -23.05 17.01
CA GLN A 92 4.98 -24.35 16.45
C GLN A 92 3.46 -24.51 16.22
N GLY A 93 2.62 -23.51 16.54
CA GLY A 93 1.19 -23.76 16.82
C GLY A 93 0.13 -23.49 15.75
N ARG A 94 0.41 -22.83 14.61
CA ARG A 94 -0.68 -22.39 13.69
C ARG A 94 -0.32 -22.50 12.21
N LYS A 95 -1.32 -22.82 11.37
CA LYS A 95 -1.26 -22.56 9.92
C LYS A 95 -0.81 -21.12 9.74
N ARG A 96 0.42 -20.93 9.25
CA ARG A 96 1.02 -19.61 9.04
C ARG A 96 0.11 -18.80 8.12
N ASP A 97 -0.40 -17.68 8.65
CA ASP A 97 -0.92 -16.60 7.82
C ASP A 97 0.21 -16.22 6.85
N SER A 98 -0.06 -16.31 5.55
CA SER A 98 0.98 -16.62 4.58
C SER A 98 1.97 -15.49 4.28
N HIS A 99 1.69 -14.23 4.70
CA HIS A 99 2.51 -13.07 4.34
C HIS A 99 2.37 -11.90 5.35
N PRO A 100 2.89 -12.01 6.59
CA PRO A 100 2.75 -10.95 7.60
C PRO A 100 3.48 -9.66 7.21
N GLU A 101 4.59 -9.74 6.48
CA GLU A 101 5.37 -8.58 6.05
C GLU A 101 4.66 -7.78 4.95
N ASP A 102 3.99 -8.46 4.01
CA ASP A 102 3.14 -7.81 3.00
C ASP A 102 1.98 -7.04 3.65
N ASP A 103 1.35 -7.62 4.69
CA ASP A 103 0.28 -6.95 5.45
C ASP A 103 0.81 -5.75 6.24
N ARG A 104 1.94 -5.91 6.94
CA ARG A 104 2.59 -4.84 7.70
C ARG A 104 2.96 -3.68 6.80
N ALA A 105 3.58 -3.96 5.64
CA ALA A 105 3.96 -2.92 4.69
C ALA A 105 2.73 -2.14 4.18
N LEU A 106 1.63 -2.85 3.90
CA LEU A 106 0.39 -2.20 3.47
C LEU A 106 -0.18 -1.33 4.59
N VAL A 107 -0.30 -1.83 5.83
CA VAL A 107 -0.80 -1.03 6.98
C VAL A 107 0.02 0.24 7.17
N LEU A 108 1.35 0.15 7.14
CA LEU A 108 2.23 1.31 7.31
C LEU A 108 2.08 2.32 6.17
N LEU A 109 1.96 1.86 4.92
CA LEU A 109 1.68 2.74 3.78
C LEU A 109 0.33 3.46 3.96
N LEU A 110 -0.73 2.73 4.32
CA LEU A 110 -2.06 3.31 4.57
C LEU A 110 -1.99 4.36 5.70
N LYS A 111 -1.27 4.04 6.78
CA LYS A 111 -1.05 4.94 7.91
C LYS A 111 -0.34 6.21 7.49
N ALA A 112 0.76 6.10 6.75
CA ALA A 112 1.52 7.24 6.26
C ALA A 112 0.67 8.18 5.39
N ILE A 113 -0.12 7.62 4.47
CA ILE A 113 -1.00 8.39 3.59
C ILE A 113 -2.09 9.10 4.41
N CYS A 114 -2.71 8.41 5.37
CA CYS A 114 -3.67 9.06 6.27
C CYS A 114 -3.02 10.21 7.06
N LEU A 115 -1.87 9.97 7.67
CA LEU A 115 -1.15 10.96 8.48
C LEU A 115 -0.74 12.19 7.65
N ARG A 116 -0.14 11.99 6.48
CA ARG A 116 0.24 13.08 5.55
C ARG A 116 -0.95 13.98 5.23
N ARG A 117 -2.12 13.37 5.04
CA ARG A 117 -3.36 14.07 4.67
C ARG A 117 -4.04 14.80 5.82
N LEU A 118 -3.76 14.43 7.06
CA LEU A 118 -4.13 15.20 8.25
C LEU A 118 -3.22 16.43 8.48
N GLY A 119 -2.14 16.56 7.69
CA GLY A 119 -1.34 17.77 7.59
C GLY A 119 0.06 17.68 8.21
N LYS A 120 0.82 18.77 8.07
CA LYS A 120 2.27 18.84 8.34
C LYS A 120 2.70 18.39 9.75
N ARG A 121 1.85 18.55 10.76
CA ARG A 121 2.15 18.12 12.14
C ARG A 121 2.43 16.60 12.24
N TRP A 122 1.90 15.82 11.30
CA TRP A 122 2.05 14.37 11.25
C TRP A 122 3.12 13.91 10.24
N ALA A 123 3.79 14.85 9.55
CA ALA A 123 4.75 14.53 8.50
C ALA A 123 5.89 13.64 8.99
N PHE A 124 6.42 13.91 10.18
CA PHE A 124 7.47 13.07 10.78
C PHE A 124 6.99 11.64 11.00
N GLN A 125 5.80 11.44 11.57
CA GLN A 125 5.25 10.10 11.80
C GLN A 125 4.94 9.37 10.48
N ALA A 126 4.44 10.09 9.48
CA ALA A 126 4.21 9.55 8.15
C ALA A 126 5.53 9.09 7.50
N GLU A 127 6.57 9.91 7.59
CA GLU A 127 7.91 9.57 7.09
C GLU A 127 8.49 8.35 7.79
N GLN A 128 8.39 8.24 9.13
CA GLN A 128 8.86 7.05 9.85
C GLN A 128 8.16 5.77 9.38
N CYS A 129 6.84 5.82 9.16
CA CYS A 129 6.10 4.68 8.60
C CYS A 129 6.63 4.29 7.21
N LEU A 130 6.93 5.28 6.35
CA LEU A 130 7.43 5.03 5.00
C LEU A 130 8.86 4.48 5.02
N LEU A 131 9.74 5.00 5.87
CA LEU A 131 11.10 4.50 6.04
C LEU A 131 11.12 3.06 6.55
N GLU A 132 10.22 2.68 7.47
CA GLU A 132 10.08 1.28 7.89
C GLU A 132 9.73 0.39 6.69
N VAL A 133 8.82 0.85 5.82
CA VAL A 133 8.45 0.11 4.59
C VAL A 133 9.63 0.01 3.61
N THR A 134 10.32 1.11 3.33
CA THR A 134 11.36 1.16 2.30
C THR A 134 12.66 0.51 2.73
N ASP A 135 13.05 0.68 3.99
CA ASP A 135 14.38 0.30 4.46
C ASP A 135 14.36 -1.07 5.13
N THR A 136 13.29 -1.38 5.89
CA THR A 136 13.20 -2.65 6.64
C THR A 136 12.43 -3.72 5.88
N LEU A 137 11.29 -3.37 5.25
CA LEU A 137 10.37 -4.35 4.67
C LEU A 137 10.57 -4.61 3.17
N SER A 138 11.25 -3.72 2.44
CA SER A 138 11.43 -3.83 0.98
C SER A 138 12.00 -5.18 0.52
N GLY A 139 12.96 -5.75 1.25
CA GLY A 139 13.53 -7.07 0.97
C GLY A 139 12.68 -8.27 1.41
N ARG A 140 11.65 -8.02 2.24
CA ARG A 140 10.81 -9.06 2.88
C ARG A 140 9.42 -9.18 2.25
N VAL A 141 8.96 -8.13 1.56
CA VAL A 141 7.68 -8.13 0.82
C VAL A 141 7.82 -8.88 -0.50
N HIS A 142 7.03 -9.94 -0.67
CA HIS A 142 7.16 -10.83 -1.83
C HIS A 142 6.06 -10.63 -2.87
N ARG A 143 4.81 -10.45 -2.46
CA ARG A 143 3.67 -10.39 -3.38
C ARG A 143 3.28 -8.96 -3.73
N ASP A 144 3.18 -8.12 -2.71
CA ASP A 144 2.66 -6.76 -2.80
C ASP A 144 3.77 -5.72 -2.98
N ARG A 145 4.76 -6.03 -3.82
CA ARG A 145 5.89 -5.12 -4.11
C ARG A 145 5.50 -3.73 -4.62
N HIS A 146 4.28 -3.57 -5.11
CA HIS A 146 3.73 -2.27 -5.48
C HIS A 146 3.54 -1.33 -4.27
N VAL A 147 3.32 -1.87 -3.07
CA VAL A 147 3.26 -1.12 -1.81
C VAL A 147 4.61 -0.44 -1.54
N ILE A 148 5.72 -1.13 -1.78
CA ILE A 148 7.07 -0.56 -1.64
C ILE A 148 7.28 0.60 -2.62
N ALA A 149 6.88 0.41 -3.88
CA ALA A 149 7.00 1.46 -4.90
C ALA A 149 6.12 2.68 -4.58
N TRP A 150 4.92 2.47 -4.05
CA TRP A 150 4.07 3.55 -3.53
C TRP A 150 4.68 4.23 -2.31
N ALA A 151 5.32 3.49 -1.41
CA ALA A 151 5.98 4.07 -0.24
C ALA A 151 7.12 5.00 -0.66
N TRP A 152 7.94 4.61 -1.64
CA TRP A 152 8.96 5.49 -2.22
C TRP A 152 8.37 6.76 -2.84
N LEU A 153 7.24 6.65 -3.55
CA LEU A 153 6.55 7.79 -4.14
C LEU A 153 6.02 8.75 -3.08
N GLU A 154 5.40 8.23 -2.02
CA GLU A 154 4.89 9.05 -0.92
C GLU A 154 6.03 9.71 -0.12
N LEU A 155 7.13 8.98 0.10
CA LEU A 155 8.32 9.50 0.78
C LEU A 155 8.96 10.65 -0.01
N ALA A 156 9.09 10.49 -1.33
CA ALA A 156 9.55 11.57 -2.20
C ALA A 156 8.66 12.82 -2.11
N GLY A 157 7.34 12.63 -1.99
CA GLY A 157 6.41 13.73 -1.82
C GLY A 157 6.62 14.48 -0.49
N LEU A 158 6.79 13.77 0.64
CA LEU A 158 7.10 14.40 1.94
C LEU A 158 8.45 15.13 1.92
N GLN A 159 9.47 14.53 1.30
CA GLN A 159 10.79 15.14 1.15
C GLN A 159 10.73 16.42 0.31
N THR A 160 9.93 16.40 -0.77
CA THR A 160 9.68 17.58 -1.63
C THR A 160 9.02 18.70 -0.84
N GLU A 161 7.95 18.39 -0.08
CA GLU A 161 7.27 19.37 0.78
C GLU A 161 8.17 19.96 1.88
N SER A 162 9.19 19.20 2.28
CA SER A 162 10.18 19.61 3.29
C SER A 162 11.40 20.33 2.71
N GLY A 163 11.47 20.55 1.39
CA GLY A 163 12.63 21.16 0.73
C GLY A 163 13.84 20.24 0.54
N ARG A 164 13.71 18.94 0.83
CA ARG A 164 14.78 17.93 0.71
C ARG A 164 14.83 17.32 -0.71
N ALA A 165 15.10 18.17 -1.69
CA ALA A 165 15.01 17.79 -3.11
C ALA A 165 15.97 16.66 -3.53
N ALA A 166 17.18 16.59 -2.94
CA ALA A 166 18.14 15.53 -3.25
C ALA A 166 17.63 14.15 -2.81
N GLU A 167 17.10 14.06 -1.59
CA GLU A 167 16.48 12.84 -1.06
C GLU A 167 15.24 12.46 -1.87
N ALA A 168 14.39 13.43 -2.22
CA ALA A 168 13.21 13.19 -3.07
C ALA A 168 13.59 12.55 -4.41
N ARG A 169 14.66 13.02 -5.06
CA ARG A 169 15.16 12.44 -6.31
C ARG A 169 15.66 11.01 -6.13
N ALA A 170 16.35 10.71 -5.04
CA ALA A 170 16.79 9.35 -4.72
C ALA A 170 15.60 8.41 -4.51
N SER A 171 14.60 8.84 -3.73
CA SER A 171 13.35 8.11 -3.52
C SER A 171 12.60 7.85 -4.83
N LEU A 172 12.51 8.84 -5.72
CA LEU A 172 11.90 8.68 -7.05
C LEU A 172 12.68 7.70 -7.94
N GLN A 173 14.01 7.71 -7.88
CA GLN A 173 14.82 6.74 -8.61
C GLN A 173 14.55 5.31 -8.13
N SER A 174 14.47 5.09 -6.82
CA SER A 174 14.08 3.80 -6.22
C SER A 174 12.67 3.38 -6.64
N CYS A 175 11.71 4.32 -6.65
CA CYS A 175 10.35 4.09 -7.14
C CYS A 175 10.36 3.61 -8.59
N LEU A 176 11.02 4.33 -9.50
CA LEU A 176 11.10 4.03 -10.94
C LEU A 176 11.90 2.76 -11.26
N GLY A 177 12.78 2.33 -10.35
CA GLY A 177 13.50 1.06 -10.42
C GLY A 177 12.61 -0.16 -10.17
N SER A 178 11.41 0.02 -9.59
CA SER A 178 10.51 -1.07 -9.22
C SER A 178 9.75 -1.61 -10.43
N ARG A 179 10.24 -2.71 -11.01
CA ARG A 179 9.67 -3.34 -12.22
C ARG A 179 8.88 -4.61 -11.94
N LYS A 180 7.98 -4.97 -12.87
CA LYS A 180 7.15 -6.19 -12.85
C LYS A 180 6.20 -6.25 -11.64
N ILE A 181 5.82 -5.09 -11.11
CA ILE A 181 4.92 -4.94 -9.95
C ILE A 181 3.46 -4.71 -10.40
N SER A 182 2.49 -4.91 -9.50
CA SER A 182 1.11 -4.44 -9.71
C SER A 182 1.12 -2.91 -9.91
N LEU A 183 0.26 -2.39 -10.79
CA LEU A 183 0.06 -0.95 -10.96
C LEU A 183 1.32 -0.15 -11.38
N GLU A 184 2.37 -0.81 -11.89
CA GLU A 184 3.66 -0.18 -12.27
C GLU A 184 3.45 1.10 -13.08
N ALA A 185 2.72 1.03 -14.19
CA ALA A 185 2.48 2.18 -15.07
C ALA A 185 1.85 3.37 -14.34
N ARG A 186 0.91 3.11 -13.42
CA ARG A 186 0.24 4.17 -12.64
C ARG A 186 1.21 4.82 -11.65
N ILE A 187 1.98 4.01 -10.92
CA ILE A 187 2.96 4.50 -9.95
C ILE A 187 4.05 5.31 -10.67
N HIS A 188 4.59 4.77 -11.77
CA HIS A 188 5.63 5.42 -12.55
C HIS A 188 5.15 6.71 -13.22
N MET A 189 3.92 6.76 -13.71
CA MET A 189 3.35 8.02 -14.21
C MET A 189 3.35 9.12 -13.14
N LYS A 190 2.92 8.80 -11.92
CA LYS A 190 2.96 9.74 -10.79
C LYS A 190 4.39 10.14 -10.42
N ALA A 191 5.31 9.17 -10.37
CA ALA A 191 6.72 9.43 -10.08
C ALA A 191 7.37 10.34 -11.14
N HIS A 192 7.06 10.13 -12.42
CA HIS A 192 7.53 11.00 -13.50
C HIS A 192 6.95 12.41 -13.42
N ALA A 193 5.66 12.56 -13.12
CA ALA A 193 5.04 13.87 -12.93
C ALA A 193 5.73 14.65 -11.80
N MET A 194 5.92 14.02 -10.63
CA MET A 194 6.63 14.63 -9.50
C MET A 194 8.09 14.95 -9.84
N ALA A 195 8.78 14.06 -10.58
CA ALA A 195 10.15 14.30 -11.03
C ALA A 195 10.24 15.50 -12.00
N GLN A 196 9.21 15.76 -12.80
CA GLN A 196 9.15 16.95 -13.66
C GLN A 196 8.95 18.22 -12.83
N GLU A 197 8.03 18.21 -11.86
CA GLU A 197 7.80 19.34 -10.94
C GLU A 197 9.06 19.73 -10.16
N LEU A 198 9.85 18.76 -9.72
CA LEU A 198 11.15 18.95 -9.02
C LEU A 198 12.29 19.49 -9.91
N ARG A 199 12.12 19.52 -11.24
CA ARG A 199 13.08 20.13 -12.16
C ARG A 199 12.72 21.57 -12.49
N THR A 200 11.44 21.91 -12.39
CA THR A 200 10.90 23.24 -12.67
C THR A 200 10.83 24.14 -11.44
N SER A 201 10.93 23.57 -10.25
CA SER A 201 10.99 24.27 -8.95
C SER A 201 12.43 24.59 -8.58
#